data_AF-A0AAP3A2A4-F1
#
_entry.id   AF-A0AAP3A2A4-F1
#
_cell.length_a   1.000
_cell.length_b   1.000
_cell.length_c   1.000
_cell.angle_alpha   90.00
_cell.angle_beta   90.00
_cell.angle_gamma   90.00
#
_symmetry.space_group_name_H-M   'P 1'
#
loop_
_entity.id
_entity.type
_entity.pdbx_description
1 polymer ?
#
loop_
_entity_poly.entity_id
_entity_poly.type
_entity_poly.pdbx_seq_one_letter_code
_entity_poly.pdbx_strand_id
1 'polypeptide(L)'
;IRVAQAWAGTGFGHLAIPRVGQEVIVDFLNGDPDQPIIMGRTYHQENRTPGSLPGTKTQMTIRSKTYMGSGFNELKFDDATGREQVYIHAQKNMDTEVLNDRTTTVKHDHRETVKNDQTVTIQEGNRLLTVEKGHKITGVLKGSLSEDVFQDRGTIAGSVHVDAVNNGGEGDGIQAYTAIKEILLAVEESKIALTPDGIQLQVGESTVIRLSKDGITIVGGSVFIN
;
A
#
# COMPACT_ATOMS: atom_id res chain seq x y z
N ILE A 1 -26.08 -36.04 -17.00
CA ILE A 1 -24.80 -36.79 -17.04
C ILE A 1 -23.87 -36.21 -15.97
N ARG A 2 -23.26 -37.04 -15.12
CA ARG A 2 -22.32 -36.57 -14.07
C ARG A 2 -20.96 -36.23 -14.70
N VAL A 3 -20.16 -35.38 -14.04
CA VAL A 3 -18.85 -34.93 -14.53
C VAL A 3 -17.78 -35.27 -13.51
N ALA A 4 -16.80 -36.08 -13.91
CA ALA A 4 -15.61 -36.34 -13.11
C ALA A 4 -14.86 -35.03 -12.81
N GLN A 5 -14.42 -34.86 -11.56
CA GLN A 5 -13.61 -33.73 -11.12
C GLN A 5 -12.23 -34.22 -10.71
N ALA A 6 -11.21 -33.37 -10.85
CA ALA A 6 -9.85 -33.68 -10.42
C ALA A 6 -9.74 -33.93 -8.90
N TRP A 7 -10.62 -33.30 -8.10
CA TRP A 7 -10.71 -33.50 -6.66
C TRP A 7 -12.14 -33.23 -6.19
N ALA A 8 -12.81 -34.23 -5.60
CA ALA A 8 -14.17 -34.11 -5.09
C ALA A 8 -14.32 -34.76 -3.71
N GLY A 9 -14.63 -33.94 -2.70
CA GLY A 9 -14.97 -34.38 -1.35
C GLY A 9 -16.31 -33.80 -0.89
N THR A 10 -16.79 -34.20 0.28
CA THR A 10 -18.04 -33.69 0.85
C THR A 10 -17.88 -32.23 1.27
N GLY A 11 -18.34 -31.30 0.43
CA GLY A 11 -18.29 -29.86 0.69
C GLY A 11 -16.97 -29.17 0.32
N PHE A 12 -16.03 -29.85 -0.34
CA PHE A 12 -14.76 -29.27 -0.79
C PHE A 12 -14.24 -29.93 -2.06
N GLY A 13 -13.30 -29.27 -2.75
CA GLY A 13 -12.63 -29.80 -3.94
C GLY A 13 -12.55 -28.79 -5.07
N HIS A 14 -12.29 -29.29 -6.28
CA HIS A 14 -12.28 -28.52 -7.51
C HIS A 14 -13.60 -28.70 -8.25
N LEU A 15 -14.17 -27.59 -8.72
CA LEU A 15 -15.38 -27.60 -9.53
C LEU A 15 -15.20 -26.74 -10.77
N ALA A 16 -15.12 -27.39 -11.93
CA ALA A 16 -15.24 -26.73 -13.22
C ALA A 16 -16.38 -27.39 -13.98
N ILE A 17 -17.44 -26.64 -14.29
CA ILE A 17 -18.61 -27.18 -15.01
C ILE A 17 -18.41 -27.01 -16.52
N PRO A 18 -18.70 -28.02 -17.37
CA PRO A 18 -18.67 -27.85 -18.82
C PRO A 18 -19.69 -26.79 -19.24
N ARG A 19 -19.28 -25.87 -20.13
CA ARG A 19 -20.20 -24.89 -20.72
C ARG A 19 -20.75 -25.42 -22.03
N VAL A 20 -21.94 -24.96 -22.41
CA VAL A 20 -22.56 -25.27 -23.71
C VAL A 20 -21.57 -24.93 -24.83
N GLY A 21 -21.41 -25.87 -25.77
CA GLY A 21 -20.47 -25.77 -26.89
C GLY A 21 -19.06 -26.32 -26.60
N GLN A 22 -18.75 -26.74 -25.37
CA GLN A 22 -17.47 -27.39 -25.06
C GLN A 22 -17.53 -28.89 -25.34
N GLU A 23 -16.47 -29.41 -25.96
CA GLU A 23 -16.27 -30.85 -26.15
C GLU A 23 -15.98 -31.56 -24.81
N VAL A 24 -16.61 -32.70 -24.62
CA VAL A 24 -16.46 -33.55 -23.43
C VAL A 24 -16.24 -35.00 -23.87
N ILE A 25 -15.41 -35.73 -23.10
CA ILE A 25 -15.25 -37.18 -23.27
C ILE A 25 -16.28 -37.86 -22.37
N VAL A 26 -17.18 -38.66 -22.96
CA VAL A 26 -18.21 -39.42 -22.24
C VAL A 26 -17.81 -40.89 -22.22
N ASP A 27 -17.85 -41.48 -21.03
CA ASP A 27 -17.74 -42.92 -20.80
C ASP A 27 -19.09 -43.45 -20.27
N PHE A 28 -19.27 -44.76 -20.29
CA PHE A 28 -20.51 -45.43 -19.89
C PHE A 28 -20.21 -46.46 -18.81
N LEU A 29 -20.86 -46.34 -17.66
CA LEU A 29 -20.57 -47.20 -16.50
C LEU A 29 -20.87 -48.66 -16.85
N ASN A 30 -19.85 -49.53 -16.73
CA ASN A 30 -19.92 -50.94 -17.15
C ASN A 30 -20.35 -51.14 -18.62
N GLY A 31 -20.17 -50.13 -19.48
CA GLY A 31 -20.62 -50.15 -20.88
C GLY A 31 -22.13 -49.95 -21.07
N ASP A 32 -22.88 -49.60 -20.03
CA ASP A 32 -24.33 -49.35 -20.11
C ASP A 32 -24.61 -47.98 -20.76
N PRO A 33 -25.17 -47.91 -21.99
CA PRO A 33 -25.44 -46.66 -22.68
C PRO A 33 -26.42 -45.74 -21.92
N ASP A 34 -27.22 -46.28 -21.01
CA ASP A 34 -28.16 -45.51 -20.19
C ASP A 34 -27.50 -44.89 -18.94
N GLN A 35 -26.22 -45.21 -18.67
CA GLN A 35 -25.45 -44.68 -17.54
C GLN A 35 -24.18 -43.92 -17.95
N PRO A 36 -24.30 -42.80 -18.68
CA PRO A 36 -23.15 -42.00 -19.09
C PRO A 36 -22.51 -41.22 -17.92
N ILE A 37 -21.21 -40.98 -18.05
CA ILE A 37 -20.40 -40.12 -17.19
C ILE A 37 -19.36 -39.35 -18.02
N ILE A 38 -19.19 -38.06 -17.78
CA ILE A 38 -18.15 -37.26 -18.43
C ILE A 38 -16.83 -37.47 -17.69
N MET A 39 -15.79 -37.90 -18.41
CA MET A 39 -14.48 -38.25 -17.85
C MET A 39 -13.39 -37.21 -18.15
N GLY A 40 -13.61 -36.31 -19.10
CA GLY A 40 -12.59 -35.32 -19.48
C GLY A 40 -13.08 -34.29 -20.48
N ARG A 41 -12.16 -33.42 -20.89
CA ARG A 41 -12.35 -32.38 -21.92
C ARG A 41 -11.12 -32.27 -22.77
N THR A 42 -11.32 -31.81 -23.99
CA THR A 42 -10.30 -31.66 -25.03
C THR A 42 -10.38 -30.27 -25.63
N TYR A 43 -9.23 -29.77 -26.07
CA TYR A 43 -9.17 -28.61 -26.95
C TYR A 43 -9.21 -29.09 -28.40
N HIS A 44 -9.81 -28.29 -29.28
CA HIS A 44 -9.86 -28.52 -30.72
C HIS A 44 -9.75 -27.17 -31.45
N GLN A 45 -9.92 -27.15 -32.78
CA GLN A 45 -9.67 -25.96 -33.60
C GLN A 45 -10.51 -24.73 -33.21
N GLU A 46 -11.74 -24.93 -32.71
CA GLU A 46 -12.66 -23.86 -32.31
C GLU A 46 -12.62 -23.60 -30.79
N ASN A 47 -12.44 -24.64 -29.97
CA ASN A 47 -12.14 -24.52 -28.54
C ASN A 47 -10.62 -24.63 -28.33
N ARG A 48 -9.89 -23.54 -28.59
CA ARG A 48 -8.43 -23.51 -28.50
C ARG A 48 -7.93 -23.35 -27.05
N THR A 49 -6.69 -23.76 -26.82
CA THR A 49 -5.98 -23.53 -25.57
C THR A 49 -5.87 -22.02 -25.26
N PRO A 50 -5.85 -21.61 -23.98
CA PRO A 50 -5.63 -20.21 -23.57
C PRO A 50 -4.33 -19.56 -24.03
N GLY A 51 -3.34 -20.37 -24.46
CA GLY A 51 -2.08 -19.96 -25.07
C GLY A 51 -1.94 -20.47 -26.51
N SER A 52 -0.91 -19.98 -27.22
CA SER A 52 -0.63 -20.40 -28.60
C SER A 52 0.43 -21.49 -28.60
N LEU A 53 0.02 -22.76 -28.73
CA LEU A 53 0.95 -23.89 -28.85
C LEU A 53 1.56 -23.96 -30.26
N PRO A 54 2.85 -24.33 -30.37
CA PRO A 54 3.78 -24.75 -29.31
C PRO A 54 4.50 -23.59 -28.59
N GLY A 55 4.23 -22.33 -28.93
CA GLY A 55 4.92 -21.15 -28.37
C GLY A 55 4.82 -21.02 -26.85
N THR A 56 3.67 -21.39 -26.26
CA THR A 56 3.44 -21.36 -24.80
C THR A 56 3.69 -22.70 -24.12
N LYS A 57 4.59 -23.53 -24.65
CA LYS A 57 4.85 -24.90 -24.13
C LYS A 57 5.37 -24.96 -22.69
N THR A 58 5.96 -23.88 -22.18
CA THR A 58 6.47 -23.77 -20.80
C THR A 58 5.43 -23.21 -19.83
N GLN A 59 4.21 -22.91 -20.32
CA GLN A 59 3.19 -22.25 -19.52
C GLN A 59 2.14 -23.25 -19.06
N MET A 60 1.78 -23.16 -17.78
CA MET A 60 0.61 -23.79 -17.19
C MET A 60 -0.37 -22.70 -16.78
N THR A 61 -1.66 -22.89 -17.05
CA THR A 61 -2.68 -21.91 -16.67
C THR A 61 -3.97 -22.55 -16.18
N ILE A 62 -4.56 -21.93 -15.16
CA ILE A 62 -5.96 -22.08 -14.78
C ILE A 62 -6.63 -20.77 -15.16
N ARG A 63 -7.30 -20.76 -16.31
CA ARG A 63 -8.00 -19.58 -16.85
C ARG A 63 -9.51 -19.83 -16.92
N SER A 64 -10.27 -18.90 -16.37
CA SER A 64 -11.74 -18.85 -16.50
C SER A 64 -12.17 -17.99 -17.70
N LYS A 65 -13.47 -17.89 -17.96
CA LYS A 65 -14.02 -16.92 -18.93
C LYS A 65 -15.22 -16.25 -18.29
N THR A 66 -15.35 -14.93 -18.41
CA THR A 66 -16.56 -14.22 -17.98
C THR A 66 -17.79 -14.90 -18.58
N TYR A 67 -18.76 -15.27 -17.75
CA TYR A 67 -19.97 -15.93 -18.24
C TYR A 67 -20.78 -14.95 -19.08
N MET A 68 -21.15 -15.35 -20.29
CA MET A 68 -21.88 -14.50 -21.26
C MET A 68 -21.22 -13.13 -21.53
N GLY A 69 -19.91 -13.02 -21.36
CA GLY A 69 -19.18 -11.77 -21.58
C GLY A 69 -17.74 -11.98 -22.01
N SER A 70 -17.03 -10.88 -22.21
CA SER A 70 -15.58 -10.84 -22.44
C SER A 70 -14.81 -10.77 -21.13
N GLY A 71 -13.61 -11.35 -21.09
CA GLY A 71 -12.72 -11.31 -19.93
C GLY A 71 -12.47 -12.67 -19.28
N PHE A 72 -11.56 -12.69 -18.30
CA PHE A 72 -11.11 -13.90 -17.62
C PHE A 72 -10.44 -13.59 -16.27
N ASN A 73 -10.54 -14.50 -15.32
CA ASN A 73 -9.57 -14.61 -14.22
C ASN A 73 -8.52 -15.66 -14.58
N GLU A 74 -7.28 -15.47 -14.16
CA GLU A 74 -6.19 -16.39 -14.48
C GLU A 74 -5.17 -16.51 -13.33
N LEU A 75 -4.76 -17.76 -13.07
CA LEU A 75 -3.51 -18.10 -12.41
C LEU A 75 -2.62 -18.81 -13.43
N LYS A 76 -1.48 -18.22 -13.75
CA LYS A 76 -0.55 -18.75 -14.76
C LYS A 76 0.86 -18.86 -14.19
N PHE A 77 1.50 -19.97 -14.51
CA PHE A 77 2.92 -20.25 -14.24
C PHE A 77 3.65 -20.36 -15.58
N ASP A 78 4.80 -19.72 -15.70
CA ASP A 78 5.72 -19.89 -16.83
C ASP A 78 7.05 -20.42 -16.29
N ASP A 79 7.46 -21.59 -16.76
CA ASP A 79 8.68 -22.29 -16.32
C ASP A 79 9.83 -22.15 -17.34
N ALA A 80 9.77 -21.12 -18.20
CA ALA A 80 10.88 -20.81 -19.10
C ALA A 80 12.13 -20.41 -18.29
N THR A 81 13.22 -21.15 -18.44
CA THR A 81 14.47 -20.95 -17.69
C THR A 81 14.96 -19.49 -17.75
N GLY A 82 15.16 -18.88 -16.57
CA GLY A 82 15.61 -17.50 -16.42
C GLY A 82 14.55 -16.44 -16.71
N ARG A 83 13.29 -16.85 -16.94
CA ARG A 83 12.13 -15.99 -17.18
C ARG A 83 10.89 -16.53 -16.46
N GLU A 84 11.11 -17.22 -15.34
CA GLU A 84 10.05 -17.85 -14.57
C GLU A 84 9.08 -16.78 -14.05
N GLN A 85 7.78 -17.07 -14.11
CA GLN A 85 6.76 -16.10 -13.71
C GLN A 85 5.54 -16.80 -13.10
N VAL A 86 5.06 -16.23 -11.99
CA VAL A 86 3.68 -16.42 -11.53
C VAL A 86 2.88 -15.16 -11.88
N TYR A 87 1.75 -15.34 -12.56
CA TYR A 87 0.84 -14.27 -12.94
C TYR A 87 -0.55 -14.54 -12.36
N ILE A 88 -1.07 -13.55 -11.64
CA ILE A 88 -2.43 -13.57 -11.10
C ILE A 88 -3.19 -12.42 -11.73
N HIS A 89 -4.32 -12.74 -12.36
CA HIS A 89 -5.23 -11.77 -12.96
C HIS A 89 -6.63 -11.93 -12.39
N ALA A 90 -7.15 -10.86 -11.82
CA ALA A 90 -8.54 -10.73 -11.45
C ALA A 90 -9.24 -9.79 -12.42
N GLN A 91 -10.33 -10.25 -13.04
CA GLN A 91 -11.09 -9.48 -14.03
C GLN A 91 -11.81 -8.27 -13.43
N LYS A 92 -12.13 -8.32 -12.14
CA LYS A 92 -12.89 -7.27 -11.45
C LYS A 92 -12.36 -7.00 -10.05
N ASN A 93 -12.69 -7.86 -9.09
CA ASN A 93 -12.26 -7.73 -7.70
C ASN A 93 -11.29 -8.87 -7.36
N MET A 94 -10.32 -8.58 -6.51
CA MET A 94 -9.45 -9.58 -5.87
C MET A 94 -9.51 -9.36 -4.36
N ASP A 95 -10.15 -10.28 -3.65
CA ASP A 95 -10.19 -10.28 -2.20
C ASP A 95 -9.16 -11.28 -1.67
N THR A 96 -8.51 -10.96 -0.55
CA THR A 96 -7.57 -11.86 0.12
C THR A 96 -7.78 -11.78 1.62
N GLU A 97 -8.24 -12.88 2.20
CA GLU A 97 -8.47 -13.03 3.62
C GLU A 97 -7.43 -14.00 4.21
N VAL A 98 -6.76 -13.58 5.28
CA VAL A 98 -5.75 -14.37 5.99
C VAL A 98 -6.10 -14.34 7.46
N LEU A 99 -6.41 -15.49 8.04
CA LEU A 99 -6.94 -15.59 9.41
C LEU A 99 -5.87 -15.51 10.51
N ASN A 100 -4.59 -15.54 10.13
CA ASN A 100 -3.47 -15.46 11.07
C ASN A 100 -2.38 -14.54 10.49
N ASP A 101 -1.30 -15.11 9.94
CA ASP A 101 -0.13 -14.34 9.51
C ASP A 101 0.03 -14.33 7.99
N ARG A 102 0.39 -13.16 7.44
CA ARG A 102 0.85 -13.01 6.06
C ARG A 102 2.27 -12.45 6.04
N THR A 103 3.21 -13.26 5.56
CA THR A 103 4.60 -12.84 5.32
C THR A 103 4.84 -12.64 3.82
N THR A 104 5.56 -11.59 3.45
CA THR A 104 5.98 -11.34 2.06
C THR A 104 7.47 -11.00 2.02
N THR A 105 8.24 -11.74 1.23
CA THR A 105 9.67 -11.49 1.02
C THR A 105 9.93 -11.31 -0.47
N VAL A 106 10.44 -10.15 -0.85
CA VAL A 106 10.84 -9.82 -2.22
C VAL A 106 12.35 -9.57 -2.23
N LYS A 107 13.11 -10.39 -2.95
CA LYS A 107 14.59 -10.34 -2.93
C LYS A 107 15.19 -9.26 -3.83
N HIS A 108 14.39 -8.70 -4.72
CA HIS A 108 14.78 -7.62 -5.63
C HIS A 108 13.80 -6.47 -5.42
N ASP A 109 12.97 -6.16 -6.42
CA ASP A 109 12.10 -4.98 -6.37
C ASP A 109 10.63 -5.35 -6.14
N HIS A 110 9.94 -4.53 -5.34
CA HIS A 110 8.49 -4.50 -5.25
C HIS A 110 7.97 -3.20 -5.86
N ARG A 111 7.01 -3.29 -6.79
CA ARG A 111 6.33 -2.13 -7.38
C ARG A 111 4.83 -2.33 -7.25
N GLU A 112 4.16 -1.34 -6.66
CA GLU A 112 2.71 -1.26 -6.55
C GLU A 112 2.21 0.00 -7.27
N THR A 113 1.03 -0.06 -7.87
CA THR A 113 0.38 1.10 -8.48
C THR A 113 -1.11 1.00 -8.29
N VAL A 114 -1.67 1.95 -7.53
CA VAL A 114 -3.11 2.11 -7.31
C VAL A 114 -3.57 3.33 -8.09
N LYS A 115 -4.57 3.16 -8.96
CA LYS A 115 -5.04 4.24 -9.86
C LYS A 115 -6.11 5.15 -9.25
N ASN A 116 -6.72 4.70 -8.16
CA ASN A 116 -7.71 5.45 -7.40
C ASN A 116 -7.26 5.43 -5.93
N ASP A 117 -8.12 5.03 -5.00
CA ASP A 117 -7.85 5.14 -3.57
C ASP A 117 -7.14 3.89 -3.00
N GLN A 118 -6.24 4.13 -2.04
CA GLN A 118 -5.63 3.09 -1.20
C GLN A 118 -5.90 3.43 0.27
N THR A 119 -6.55 2.50 0.97
CA THR A 119 -6.79 2.61 2.42
C THR A 119 -6.06 1.48 3.12
N VAL A 120 -5.31 1.82 4.18
CA VAL A 120 -4.63 0.84 5.03
C VAL A 120 -4.99 1.13 6.48
N THR A 121 -5.62 0.16 7.14
CA THR A 121 -6.03 0.26 8.54
C THR A 121 -5.33 -0.81 9.35
N ILE A 122 -4.63 -0.40 10.41
CA ILE A 122 -4.10 -1.27 11.46
C ILE A 122 -4.95 -1.00 12.69
N GLN A 123 -5.81 -1.94 13.07
CA GLN A 123 -6.75 -1.75 14.18
C GLN A 123 -6.04 -1.79 15.53
N GLU A 124 -5.05 -2.66 15.68
CA GLU A 124 -4.30 -2.86 16.91
C GLU A 124 -2.81 -3.03 16.61
N GLY A 125 -1.96 -2.58 17.55
CA GLY A 125 -0.52 -2.73 17.44
C GLY A 125 0.17 -1.60 16.67
N ASN A 126 1.29 -1.93 16.01
CA ASN A 126 2.25 -0.95 15.51
C ASN A 126 2.51 -1.12 14.00
N ARG A 127 2.77 0.00 13.32
CA ARG A 127 3.35 0.01 11.97
C ARG A 127 4.81 0.45 12.04
N LEU A 128 5.74 -0.48 11.79
CA LEU A 128 7.17 -0.19 11.67
C LEU A 128 7.58 -0.15 10.19
N LEU A 129 8.29 0.90 9.79
CA LEU A 129 8.91 1.02 8.47
C LEU A 129 10.38 1.40 8.63
N THR A 130 11.27 0.54 8.16
CA THR A 130 12.72 0.76 8.21
C THR A 130 13.30 0.75 6.79
N VAL A 131 14.14 1.75 6.49
CA VAL A 131 14.97 1.81 5.28
C VAL A 131 16.41 1.83 5.77
N GLU A 132 17.10 0.68 5.70
CA GLU A 132 18.47 0.56 6.22
C GLU A 132 19.48 1.35 5.39
N LYS A 133 19.24 1.47 4.07
CA LYS A 133 20.09 2.20 3.15
C LYS A 133 19.26 2.88 2.07
N GLY A 134 19.58 4.14 1.77
CA GLY A 134 18.93 4.93 0.73
C GLY A 134 18.04 6.03 1.30
N HIS A 135 16.94 6.32 0.61
CA HIS A 135 16.06 7.45 0.91
C HIS A 135 14.59 7.01 0.98
N LYS A 136 13.83 7.65 1.87
CA LYS A 136 12.37 7.63 1.86
C LYS A 136 11.88 8.97 1.32
N ILE A 137 11.04 8.94 0.29
CA ILE A 137 10.42 10.13 -0.29
C ILE A 137 8.90 9.96 -0.18
N THR A 138 8.23 10.93 0.41
CA THR A 138 6.77 11.04 0.46
C THR A 138 6.36 12.31 -0.28
N GLY A 139 5.39 12.24 -1.18
CA GLY A 139 4.94 13.41 -1.94
C GLY A 139 3.45 13.40 -2.21
N VAL A 140 2.81 14.56 -2.04
CA VAL A 140 1.43 14.85 -2.43
C VAL A 140 1.48 15.99 -3.44
N LEU A 141 1.37 15.65 -4.73
CA LEU A 141 1.56 16.65 -5.81
C LEU A 141 0.35 17.58 -5.98
N LYS A 142 -0.83 17.14 -5.54
CA LYS A 142 -2.07 17.90 -5.50
C LYS A 142 -2.87 17.48 -4.27
N GLY A 143 -3.38 18.46 -3.51
CA GLY A 143 -4.11 18.24 -2.27
C GLY A 143 -3.26 18.52 -1.03
N SER A 144 -3.60 17.89 0.09
CA SER A 144 -3.01 18.15 1.41
C SER A 144 -2.48 16.87 2.07
N LEU A 145 -1.49 17.02 2.95
CA LEU A 145 -1.09 16.01 3.93
C LEU A 145 -1.59 16.44 5.31
N SER A 146 -2.28 15.55 6.03
CA SER A 146 -2.73 15.77 7.41
C SER A 146 -2.23 14.64 8.30
N GLU A 147 -1.81 14.99 9.52
CA GLU A 147 -1.34 14.05 10.53
C GLU A 147 -1.98 14.42 11.89
N ASP A 148 -2.78 13.51 12.45
CA ASP A 148 -3.34 13.67 13.79
C ASP A 148 -2.55 12.79 14.77
N VAL A 149 -1.85 13.44 15.72
CA VAL A 149 -1.02 12.76 16.73
C VAL A 149 -1.44 13.24 18.11
N PHE A 150 -2.02 12.34 18.91
CA PHE A 150 -2.63 12.69 20.21
C PHE A 150 -1.63 12.71 21.37
N GLN A 151 -0.50 12.01 21.21
CA GLN A 151 0.54 11.94 22.22
C GLN A 151 1.78 12.70 21.73
N ASP A 152 2.88 11.99 21.48
CA ASP A 152 4.15 12.60 21.09
C ASP A 152 4.40 12.55 19.59
N ARG A 153 4.96 13.63 19.05
CA ARG A 153 5.47 13.71 17.68
C ARG A 153 6.92 14.20 17.72
N GLY A 154 7.86 13.26 17.73
CA GLY A 154 9.30 13.54 17.69
C GLY A 154 9.89 13.54 16.27
N THR A 155 11.04 14.21 16.10
CA THR A 155 11.88 14.12 14.90
C THR A 155 13.34 14.22 15.31
N ILE A 156 14.17 13.27 14.86
CA ILE A 156 15.62 13.26 15.07
C ILE A 156 16.27 13.22 13.69
N ALA A 157 17.05 14.25 13.35
CA ALA A 157 17.73 14.36 12.07
C ALA A 157 19.02 15.19 12.22
N GLY A 158 19.98 14.97 11.31
CA GLY A 158 21.18 15.81 11.23
C GLY A 158 20.91 17.23 10.72
N SER A 159 19.84 17.41 9.95
CA SER A 159 19.32 18.72 9.53
C SER A 159 17.82 18.63 9.26
N VAL A 160 17.10 19.73 9.50
CA VAL A 160 15.66 19.83 9.24
C VAL A 160 15.40 21.12 8.46
N HIS A 161 14.77 20.98 7.30
CA HIS A 161 14.31 22.09 6.47
C HIS A 161 12.78 22.12 6.49
N VAL A 162 12.21 23.29 6.79
CA VAL A 162 10.77 23.50 6.76
C VAL A 162 10.49 24.76 5.96
N ASP A 163 9.93 24.55 4.77
CA ASP A 163 9.64 25.61 3.81
C ASP A 163 8.15 25.58 3.50
N ALA A 164 7.46 26.70 3.75
CA ALA A 164 6.12 26.93 3.25
C ALA A 164 6.24 27.87 2.04
N VAL A 165 6.31 27.28 0.85
CA VAL A 165 6.49 27.99 -0.41
C VAL A 165 5.36 27.68 -1.38
N ASN A 166 5.06 28.62 -2.27
CA ASN A 166 4.11 28.38 -3.36
C ASN A 166 4.81 27.61 -4.49
N ASN A 167 4.76 26.28 -4.45
CA ASN A 167 5.29 25.39 -5.49
C ASN A 167 4.21 24.93 -6.48
N GLY A 168 3.42 25.88 -7.00
CA GLY A 168 2.39 25.61 -8.01
C GLY A 168 1.06 25.08 -7.45
N GLY A 169 0.81 25.31 -6.15
CA GLY A 169 -0.44 25.01 -5.47
C GLY A 169 -1.18 26.26 -4.97
N GLU A 170 -2.36 26.06 -4.41
CA GLU A 170 -3.16 27.11 -3.75
C GLU A 170 -2.69 27.25 -2.30
N GLY A 171 -1.83 28.22 -2.00
CA GLY A 171 -1.39 28.49 -0.63
C GLY A 171 -0.51 29.72 -0.50
N ASP A 172 -0.63 30.39 0.65
CA ASP A 172 0.04 31.67 0.94
C ASP A 172 1.43 31.50 1.59
N GLY A 173 1.92 30.26 1.74
CA GLY A 173 3.25 29.98 2.31
C GLY A 173 3.35 30.19 3.83
N ILE A 174 2.28 29.90 4.57
CA ILE A 174 2.23 30.10 6.02
C ILE A 174 2.81 28.90 6.78
N GLN A 175 3.72 29.17 7.73
CA GLN A 175 4.09 28.24 8.80
C GLN A 175 3.44 28.72 10.10
N ALA A 176 2.53 27.92 10.66
CA ALA A 176 1.78 28.28 11.87
C ALA A 176 2.11 27.31 13.01
N TYR A 177 2.35 27.88 14.20
CA TYR A 177 2.56 27.13 15.44
C TYR A 177 1.61 27.65 16.50
N THR A 178 0.86 26.77 17.13
CA THR A 178 -0.05 27.09 18.24
C THR A 178 0.18 26.07 19.35
N ALA A 179 0.39 26.56 20.58
CA ALA A 179 0.58 25.72 21.75
C ALA A 179 -0.20 26.30 22.93
N ILE A 180 -0.63 25.42 23.84
CA ILE A 180 -1.35 25.81 25.06
C ILE A 180 -0.43 26.25 26.20
N LYS A 181 0.85 25.82 26.16
CA LYS A 181 1.82 26.03 27.25
C LYS A 181 3.02 26.84 26.80
N GLU A 182 3.73 26.38 25.78
CA GLU A 182 4.99 26.99 25.36
C GLU A 182 5.32 26.65 23.90
N ILE A 183 5.89 27.62 23.18
CA ILE A 183 6.69 27.38 21.97
C ILE A 183 8.12 27.79 22.30
N LEU A 184 9.05 26.84 22.23
CA LEU A 184 10.47 27.04 22.57
C LEU A 184 11.35 26.76 21.36
N LEU A 185 12.20 27.72 21.01
CA LEU A 185 13.30 27.57 20.06
C LEU A 185 14.60 27.77 20.83
N ALA A 186 15.48 26.77 20.82
CA ALA A 186 16.72 26.82 21.61
C ALA A 186 17.93 26.31 20.84
N VAL A 187 19.06 26.97 21.04
CA VAL A 187 20.39 26.57 20.58
C VAL A 187 21.34 26.77 21.76
N GLU A 188 21.69 25.68 22.43
CA GLU A 188 22.49 25.71 23.67
C GLU A 188 21.92 26.71 24.69
N GLU A 189 22.68 27.75 25.04
CA GLU A 189 22.28 28.79 26.00
C GLU A 189 21.35 29.87 25.41
N SER A 190 21.16 29.89 24.09
CA SER A 190 20.30 30.86 23.41
C SER A 190 18.89 30.29 23.27
N LYS A 191 17.88 31.06 23.66
CA LYS A 191 16.47 30.64 23.53
C LYS A 191 15.51 31.77 23.21
N ILE A 192 14.46 31.39 22.48
CA ILE A 192 13.25 32.15 22.22
C ILE A 192 12.10 31.33 22.77
N ALA A 193 11.35 31.87 23.74
CA ALA A 193 10.21 31.21 24.34
C ALA A 193 8.96 32.09 24.24
N LEU A 194 7.85 31.52 23.75
CA LEU A 194 6.53 32.14 23.79
C LEU A 194 5.67 31.36 24.77
N THR A 195 5.11 32.05 25.76
CA THR A 195 4.20 31.51 26.76
C THR A 195 2.93 32.34 26.81
N PRO A 196 1.86 31.90 27.50
CA PRO A 196 0.66 32.71 27.71
C PRO A 196 0.92 34.06 28.41
N ASP A 197 2.03 34.19 29.14
CA ASP A 197 2.39 35.39 29.90
C ASP A 197 3.22 36.39 29.08
N GLY A 198 3.83 35.94 27.97
CA GLY A 198 4.69 36.82 27.17
C GLY A 198 5.67 36.12 26.24
N ILE A 199 6.61 36.91 25.74
CA ILE A 199 7.69 36.50 24.84
C ILE A 199 9.02 36.75 25.53
N GLN A 200 9.92 35.78 25.52
CA GLN A 200 11.26 35.89 26.09
C GLN A 200 12.35 35.57 25.05
N LEU A 201 13.32 36.47 24.93
CA LEU A 201 14.60 36.24 24.26
C LEU A 201 15.69 36.17 25.33
N GLN A 202 16.49 35.12 25.38
CA GLN A 202 17.51 34.93 26.40
C GLN A 202 18.79 34.33 25.83
N VAL A 203 19.94 34.81 26.31
CA VAL A 203 21.28 34.25 26.06
C VAL A 203 21.99 34.09 27.40
N GLY A 204 22.36 32.86 27.74
CA GLY A 204 22.91 32.54 29.06
C GLY A 204 21.92 32.88 30.18
N GLU A 205 22.38 33.02 31.42
CA GLU A 205 21.51 33.36 32.55
C GLU A 205 21.26 34.87 32.74
N SER A 206 22.14 35.71 32.21
CA SER A 206 22.22 37.13 32.56
C SER A 206 21.63 38.10 31.53
N THR A 207 21.46 37.66 30.27
CA THR A 207 20.97 38.53 29.19
C THR A 207 19.57 38.10 28.76
N VAL A 208 18.58 38.95 29.05
CA VAL A 208 17.15 38.63 28.85
C VAL A 208 16.40 39.87 28.35
N ILE A 209 15.57 39.67 27.34
CA ILE A 209 14.49 40.58 26.94
C ILE A 209 13.16 39.87 27.14
N ARG A 210 12.25 40.46 27.91
CA ARG A 210 10.89 39.94 28.15
C ARG A 210 9.85 40.97 27.74
N LEU A 211 8.86 40.53 26.96
CA LEU A 211 7.66 41.28 26.64
C LEU A 211 6.50 40.60 27.36
N SER A 212 5.79 41.31 28.22
CA SER A 212 4.59 40.82 28.90
C SER A 212 3.43 41.83 28.76
N LYS A 213 2.29 41.51 29.36
CA LYS A 213 1.14 42.43 29.45
C LYS A 213 1.44 43.70 30.24
N ASP A 214 2.42 43.64 31.13
CA ASP A 214 2.79 44.76 32.02
C ASP A 214 3.87 45.66 31.42
N GLY A 215 4.53 45.23 30.35
CA GLY A 215 5.54 46.02 29.64
C GLY A 215 6.71 45.20 29.11
N ILE A 216 7.83 45.90 28.90
CA ILE A 216 9.08 45.32 28.37
C ILE A 216 10.17 45.44 29.43
N THR A 217 10.85 44.34 29.73
CA THR A 217 11.99 44.28 30.64
C THR A 217 13.25 43.86 29.87
N ILE A 218 14.33 44.62 30.03
CA ILE A 218 15.64 44.33 29.44
C ILE A 218 16.66 44.22 30.57
N VAL A 219 17.32 43.06 30.68
CA VAL A 219 18.36 42.78 31.67
C VAL A 219 19.63 42.33 30.95
N GLY A 220 20.77 42.90 31.31
CA GLY A 220 22.08 42.54 30.78
C GLY A 220 23.18 43.40 31.41
N GLY A 221 24.44 42.98 31.26
CA GLY A 221 25.59 43.70 31.83
C GLY A 221 25.77 45.11 31.27
N SER A 222 25.31 45.37 30.03
CA SER A 222 25.21 46.70 29.45
C SER A 222 24.04 46.73 28.47
N VAL A 223 23.18 47.75 28.58
CA VAL A 223 22.02 47.95 27.71
C VAL A 223 22.19 49.29 27.00
N PHE A 224 22.35 49.26 25.68
CA PHE A 224 22.47 50.46 24.84
C PHE A 224 21.14 50.70 24.11
N ILE A 225 20.52 51.85 24.36
CA ILE A 225 19.30 52.31 23.67
C ILE A 225 19.71 53.60 22.94
N ASN A 226 19.69 53.57 21.61
CA ASN A 226 19.98 54.71 20.74
C ASN A 226 18.72 55.46 20.35
#